data_AF-A0A7K4IL08-F1
#
_entry.id   AF-A0A7K4IL08-F1
#
_cell.length_a   1.000
_cell.length_b   1.000
_cell.length_c   1.000
_cell.angle_alpha   90.00
_cell.angle_beta   90.00
_cell.angle_gamma   90.00
#
_symmetry.space_group_name_H-M   'P 1'
#
loop_
_entity.id
_entity.type
_entity.pdbx_description
1 polymer ?
#
loop_
_entity_poly.entity_id
_entity_poly.type
_entity_poly.pdbx_seq_one_letter_code
_entity_poly.pdbx_strand_id
1 'polypeptide(L)'
;MRLDLSEEKALSTKDVLEIIFPNKKTKIAARLFIDWLKERGGQATKNAVSEFADDLEGGRLSNKGVPFKYSRRNFYLTVLRNLLDLGFLQRNAPVWDDRSKRTLYVYMRNIFDIPQKPPSVGFWRISYYICKKWNDEFKP
;
A
#
# COMPACT_ATOMS: atom_id res chain seq x y z
N MET A 1 -4.08 -5.81 -15.18
CA MET A 1 -3.34 -6.72 -14.27
C MET A 1 -4.28 -7.84 -13.89
N ARG A 2 -3.88 -9.12 -13.99
CA ARG A 2 -4.69 -10.24 -13.52
C ARG A 2 -4.27 -10.51 -12.07
N LEU A 3 -5.16 -10.26 -11.12
CA LEU A 3 -4.95 -10.63 -9.73
C LEU A 3 -4.99 -12.16 -9.63
N ASP A 4 -3.98 -12.74 -9.00
CA ASP A 4 -3.92 -14.18 -8.76
C ASP A 4 -4.50 -14.46 -7.37
N LEU A 5 -5.83 -14.46 -7.31
CA LEU A 5 -6.63 -14.63 -6.10
C LEU A 5 -6.99 -16.11 -5.92
N SER A 6 -6.01 -16.94 -5.60
CA SER A 6 -6.27 -18.30 -5.11
C SER A 6 -6.23 -18.32 -3.58
N GLU A 7 -7.06 -19.17 -2.96
CA GLU A 7 -7.07 -19.35 -1.52
C GLU A 7 -5.71 -19.87 -1.02
N GLU A 8 -5.10 -20.79 -1.76
CA GLU A 8 -3.76 -21.31 -1.48
C GLU A 8 -2.71 -20.19 -1.40
N LYS A 9 -2.69 -19.28 -2.37
CA LYS A 9 -1.77 -18.14 -2.39
C LYS A 9 -2.10 -17.15 -1.28
N ALA A 10 -3.38 -16.82 -1.11
CA ALA A 10 -3.82 -15.93 -0.05
C ALA A 10 -3.58 -16.48 1.36
N LEU A 11 -3.36 -17.80 1.53
CA LEU A 11 -2.98 -18.41 2.81
C LEU A 11 -1.45 -18.54 2.96
N SER A 12 -0.77 -19.06 1.94
CA SER A 12 0.67 -19.37 1.97
C SER A 12 1.58 -18.15 1.95
N THR A 13 1.17 -17.08 1.27
CA THR A 13 1.96 -15.87 1.12
C THR A 13 2.00 -15.07 2.42
N LYS A 14 3.18 -14.69 2.94
CA LYS A 14 3.25 -13.87 4.16
C LYS A 14 2.90 -12.40 3.92
N ASP A 15 3.23 -11.89 2.74
CA ASP A 15 3.16 -10.46 2.41
C ASP A 15 2.01 -10.17 1.43
N VAL A 16 1.11 -9.26 1.82
CA VAL A 16 -0.06 -8.87 1.02
C VAL A 16 0.31 -8.28 -0.35
N LEU A 17 1.47 -7.62 -0.45
CA LEU A 17 1.95 -7.03 -1.70
C LEU A 17 2.34 -8.10 -2.72
N GLU A 18 2.61 -9.34 -2.31
CA GLU A 18 2.84 -10.44 -3.26
C GLU A 18 1.57 -10.97 -3.89
N ILE A 19 0.43 -10.76 -3.24
CA ILE A 19 -0.89 -11.08 -3.77
C ILE A 19 -1.31 -9.98 -4.75
N ILE A 20 -1.11 -8.71 -4.38
CA ILE A 20 -1.53 -7.55 -5.16
C ILE A 20 -0.64 -7.34 -6.39
N PHE A 21 0.68 -7.49 -6.25
CA PHE A 21 1.64 -7.16 -7.30
C PHE A 21 2.46 -8.40 -7.74
N PRO A 22 2.12 -8.99 -8.90
CA PRO A 22 2.83 -10.18 -9.40
C PRO A 22 4.25 -9.86 -9.89
N ASN A 23 4.51 -8.64 -10.36
CA ASN A 23 5.82 -8.25 -10.85
C ASN A 23 6.78 -7.91 -9.70
N LYS A 24 7.95 -8.57 -9.66
CA LYS A 24 8.98 -8.37 -8.62
C LYS A 24 9.40 -6.91 -8.45
N LYS A 25 9.58 -6.17 -9.54
CA LYS A 25 10.00 -4.76 -9.51
C LYS A 25 8.90 -3.87 -8.95
N THR A 26 7.65 -4.08 -9.38
CA THR A 26 6.49 -3.37 -8.84
C THR A 26 6.27 -3.67 -7.36
N LYS A 27 6.46 -4.92 -6.95
CA LYS A 27 6.40 -5.33 -5.54
C LYS A 27 7.42 -4.59 -4.68
N ILE A 28 8.67 -4.47 -5.14
CA ILE A 28 9.71 -3.70 -4.43
C ILE A 28 9.31 -2.22 -4.32
N ALA A 29 8.82 -1.63 -5.42
CA ALA A 29 8.35 -0.24 -5.40
C ALA A 29 7.18 -0.03 -4.41
N ALA A 30 6.22 -0.96 -4.40
CA ALA A 30 5.11 -0.95 -3.46
C ALA A 30 5.59 -1.10 -2.01
N ARG A 31 6.51 -2.03 -1.74
CA ARG A 31 7.10 -2.23 -0.41
C ARG A 31 7.78 -0.98 0.10
N LEU A 32 8.66 -0.37 -0.71
CA LEU A 32 9.32 0.90 -0.38
C LEU A 32 8.30 2.01 -0.07
N PHE A 33 7.21 2.08 -0.83
CA PHE A 33 6.16 3.06 -0.58
C PHE A 33 5.40 2.81 0.72
N ILE A 34 5.04 1.56 1.02
CA ILE A 34 4.35 1.21 2.26
C ILE A 34 5.25 1.48 3.47
N ASP A 35 6.53 1.10 3.41
CA ASP A 35 7.47 1.35 4.50
C ASP A 35 7.66 2.86 4.72
N TRP A 36 7.84 3.63 3.64
CA TRP A 36 7.89 5.10 3.68
C TRP A 36 6.59 5.73 4.25
N LEU A 37 5.43 5.16 3.95
CA LEU A 37 4.15 5.63 4.47
C LEU A 37 3.98 5.28 5.96
N LYS A 38 4.46 4.10 6.39
CA LYS A 38 4.47 3.67 7.81
C LYS A 38 5.27 4.62 8.68
N GLU A 39 6.46 5.02 8.23
CA GLU A 39 7.30 6.02 8.92
C GLU A 39 6.58 7.36 9.13
N ARG A 40 5.55 7.65 8.34
CA ARG A 40 4.73 8.87 8.40
C ARG A 40 3.39 8.65 9.11
N GLY A 41 3.27 7.58 9.90
CA GLY A 41 2.04 7.25 10.62
C GLY A 41 0.90 6.77 9.72
N GLY A 42 1.20 6.32 8.51
CA GLY A 42 0.20 5.82 7.57
C GLY A 42 -0.48 6.90 6.72
N GLN A 43 0.02 8.13 6.70
CA GLN A 43 -0.56 9.22 5.93
C GLN A 43 0.50 10.08 5.23
N ALA A 44 0.15 10.64 4.07
CA ALA A 44 1.04 11.52 3.32
C ALA A 44 0.25 12.50 2.43
N THR A 45 0.74 13.74 2.32
CA THR A 45 0.17 14.73 1.40
C THR A 45 0.43 14.35 -0.05
N LYS A 46 -0.32 14.94 -0.99
CA LYS A 46 -0.08 14.74 -2.44
C LYS A 46 1.32 15.15 -2.85
N ASN A 47 1.86 16.22 -2.25
CA ASN A 47 3.20 16.70 -2.52
C ASN A 47 4.25 15.72 -2.00
N ALA A 48 4.09 15.20 -0.79
CA ALA A 48 5.01 14.18 -0.24
C ALA A 48 5.02 12.91 -1.09
N VAL A 49 3.86 12.46 -1.60
CA VAL A 49 3.80 11.31 -2.52
C VAL A 49 4.44 11.64 -3.88
N SER A 50 4.35 12.89 -4.35
CA SER A 50 5.07 13.36 -5.53
C SER A 50 6.58 13.31 -5.33
N GLU A 51 7.09 13.82 -4.23
CA GLU A 51 8.51 13.79 -3.89
C GLU A 51 9.03 12.36 -3.79
N PHE A 52 8.27 11.47 -3.12
CA PHE A 52 8.59 10.03 -3.08
C PHE A 52 8.71 9.43 -4.48
N ALA A 53 7.79 9.76 -5.38
CA ALA A 53 7.83 9.23 -6.73
C ALA A 53 9.02 9.76 -7.55
N ASP A 54 9.45 11.00 -7.30
CA ASP A 54 10.69 11.56 -7.88
C ASP A 54 11.93 10.86 -7.33
N ASP A 55 11.96 10.57 -6.01
CA ASP A 55 13.06 9.83 -5.38
C ASP A 55 13.18 8.41 -5.92
N LEU A 56 12.04 7.77 -6.13
CA LEU A 56 11.93 6.44 -6.68
C LEU A 56 12.40 6.38 -8.16
N GLU A 57 12.07 7.39 -8.96
CA GLU A 57 12.53 7.48 -10.36
C GLU A 57 14.01 7.84 -10.46
N GLY A 58 14.46 8.78 -9.61
CA GLY A 58 15.85 9.19 -9.51
C GLY A 58 16.79 8.10 -8.99
N GLY A 59 16.25 7.08 -8.30
CA GLY A 59 17.05 6.01 -7.69
C GLY A 59 17.69 6.42 -6.37
N ARG A 60 17.10 7.41 -5.69
CA ARG A 60 17.56 7.88 -4.36
C ARG A 60 17.12 6.95 -3.24
N LEU A 61 16.17 6.05 -3.52
CA LEU A 61 15.74 5.01 -2.59
C LEU A 61 16.58 3.74 -2.78
N SER A 62 16.86 3.05 -1.67
CA SER A 62 17.57 1.78 -1.68
C SER A 62 16.67 0.64 -1.24
N ASN A 63 16.83 -0.51 -1.85
CA ASN A 63 16.23 -1.76 -1.40
C ASN A 63 17.36 -2.69 -0.95
N LYS A 64 17.42 -2.97 0.36
CA LYS A 64 18.49 -3.79 0.97
C LYS A 64 19.90 -3.30 0.63
N GLY A 65 20.11 -1.98 0.68
CA GLY A 65 21.40 -1.34 0.39
C GLY A 65 21.72 -1.16 -1.10
N VAL A 66 20.87 -1.65 -2.02
CA VAL A 66 21.07 -1.48 -3.46
C VAL A 66 20.17 -0.34 -3.98
N PRO A 67 20.71 0.65 -4.72
CA PRO A 67 19.90 1.69 -5.36
C PRO A 67 18.80 1.09 -6.24
N PHE A 68 17.58 1.57 -6.06
CA PHE A 68 16.41 1.04 -6.76
C PHE A 68 15.70 2.14 -7.55
N LYS A 69 15.54 1.91 -8.86
CA LYS A 69 14.82 2.81 -9.76
C LYS A 69 13.49 2.22 -10.22
N TYR A 70 12.43 3.01 -10.14
CA TYR A 70 11.13 2.66 -10.69
C TYR A 70 10.44 3.89 -11.28
N SER A 71 9.83 3.73 -12.46
CA SER A 71 9.23 4.86 -13.20
C SER A 71 8.14 5.53 -12.37
N ARG A 72 8.18 6.86 -12.30
CA ARG A 72 7.16 7.69 -11.65
C ARG A 72 5.77 7.41 -12.22
N ARG A 73 5.67 7.37 -13.56
CA ARG A 73 4.41 7.03 -14.26
C ARG A 73 3.89 5.65 -13.83
N ASN A 74 4.74 4.64 -13.79
CA ASN A 74 4.33 3.30 -13.40
C ASN A 74 3.99 3.20 -11.91
N PHE A 75 4.63 4.00 -11.05
CA PHE A 75 4.26 4.11 -9.64
C PHE A 75 2.82 4.59 -9.50
N TYR A 76 2.46 5.69 -10.16
CA TYR A 76 1.09 6.21 -10.12
C TYR A 76 0.07 5.27 -10.76
N LEU A 77 0.35 4.77 -11.97
CA LEU A 77 -0.62 3.98 -12.74
C LEU A 77 -0.78 2.54 -12.25
N THR A 78 0.22 1.99 -11.57
CA THR A 78 0.21 0.59 -11.12
C THR A 78 0.17 0.50 -9.61
N VAL A 79 1.13 1.08 -8.90
CA VAL A 79 1.22 0.91 -7.43
C VAL A 79 0.11 1.69 -6.73
N LEU A 80 0.12 3.01 -6.89
CA LEU A 80 -0.80 3.87 -6.16
C LEU A 80 -2.24 3.62 -6.58
N ARG A 81 -2.50 3.55 -7.90
CA ARG A 81 -3.84 3.26 -8.42
C ARG A 81 -4.40 1.94 -7.88
N ASN A 82 -3.64 0.83 -7.94
CA ASN A 82 -4.17 -0.45 -7.46
C ASN A 82 -4.45 -0.43 -5.94
N LEU A 83 -3.60 0.23 -5.14
CA LEU A 83 -3.85 0.36 -3.70
C LEU A 83 -5.11 1.20 -3.40
N LEU A 84 -5.38 2.22 -4.20
CA LEU A 84 -6.61 3.01 -4.11
C LEU A 84 -7.84 2.23 -4.57
N ASP A 85 -7.77 1.58 -5.73
CA ASP A 85 -8.89 0.85 -6.33
C ASP A 85 -9.31 -0.35 -5.48
N LEU A 86 -8.35 -0.99 -4.79
CA LEU A 86 -8.61 -2.08 -3.84
C LEU A 86 -8.98 -1.59 -2.43
N GLY A 87 -9.00 -0.28 -2.20
CA GLY A 87 -9.39 0.31 -0.93
C GLY A 87 -8.36 0.18 0.20
N PHE A 88 -7.12 -0.21 -0.10
CA PHE A 88 -6.02 -0.22 0.89
C PHE A 88 -5.59 1.18 1.29
N LEU A 89 -5.73 2.14 0.37
CA LEU A 89 -5.50 3.56 0.61
C LEU A 89 -6.76 4.36 0.30
N GLN A 90 -6.99 5.40 1.08
CA GLN A 90 -7.97 6.43 0.79
C GLN A 90 -7.26 7.65 0.19
N ARG A 91 -7.82 8.18 -0.90
CA ARG A 91 -7.40 9.46 -1.48
C ARG A 91 -8.25 10.59 -0.91
N ASN A 92 -7.64 11.75 -0.68
CA ASN A 92 -8.31 12.93 -0.15
C ASN A 92 -8.99 12.67 1.21
N ALA A 93 -8.36 11.89 2.08
CA ALA A 93 -8.81 11.79 3.47
C ALA A 93 -8.63 13.17 4.14
N PRO A 94 -9.68 13.78 4.72
CA PRO A 94 -9.56 15.06 5.41
C PRO A 94 -8.89 14.83 6.77
N VAL A 95 -7.80 15.55 7.01
CA VAL A 95 -7.08 15.55 8.28
C VAL A 95 -6.90 16.98 8.74
N TRP A 96 -7.24 17.24 10.01
CA TRP A 96 -7.02 18.54 10.61
C TRP A 96 -5.53 18.74 10.91
N ASP A 97 -4.92 19.78 10.35
CA ASP A 97 -3.57 20.17 10.70
C ASP A 97 -3.61 21.30 11.73
N ASP A 98 -3.26 20.96 12.97
CA ASP A 98 -3.23 21.91 14.08
C ASP A 98 -2.24 23.05 13.90
N ARG A 99 -1.17 22.84 13.12
CA ARG A 99 -0.15 23.88 12.89
C ARG A 99 -0.65 24.94 11.93
N SER A 100 -1.22 24.54 10.79
CA SER A 100 -1.72 25.48 9.79
C SER A 100 -3.21 25.84 9.96
N LYS A 101 -3.88 25.30 10.98
CA LYS A 101 -5.29 25.56 11.33
C LYS A 101 -6.24 25.39 10.13
N ARG A 102 -5.98 24.37 9.32
CA ARG A 102 -6.77 24.04 8.13
C ARG A 102 -6.90 22.53 7.95
N THR A 103 -7.89 22.14 7.17
CA THR A 103 -8.04 20.75 6.73
C THR A 103 -7.09 20.48 5.56
N LEU A 104 -6.27 19.44 5.69
CA LEU A 104 -5.44 18.90 4.62
C LEU A 104 -6.10 17.66 4.02
N TYR A 105 -5.90 17.46 2.72
CA TYR A 105 -6.36 16.28 2.02
C TYR A 105 -5.18 15.38 1.71
N VAL A 106 -5.12 14.23 2.37
CA VAL A 106 -3.98 13.32 2.32
C VAL A 106 -4.35 11.98 1.65
N TYR A 107 -3.32 11.24 1.27
CA TYR A 107 -3.42 9.79 1.14
C TYR A 107 -3.30 9.18 2.53
N MET A 108 -4.21 8.28 2.88
CA MET A 108 -4.25 7.65 4.19
C MET A 108 -4.39 6.14 4.05
N ARG A 109 -3.69 5.37 4.90
CA ARG A 109 -3.91 3.93 5.02
C ARG A 109 -5.33 3.67 5.51
N ASN A 110 -5.99 2.69 4.93
CA ASN A 110 -7.21 2.14 5.51
C ASN A 110 -6.86 0.97 6.42
N ILE A 111 -7.48 0.92 7.60
CA ILE A 111 -7.50 -0.28 8.44
C ILE A 111 -8.89 -0.87 8.32
N PHE A 112 -8.97 -2.13 7.90
CA PHE A 112 -10.25 -2.78 7.68
C PHE A 112 -10.80 -3.31 9.00
N ASP A 113 -12.04 -2.97 9.31
CA ASP A 113 -12.79 -3.64 10.36
C ASP A 113 -13.23 -5.02 9.85
N ILE A 114 -12.51 -6.06 10.27
CA ILE A 114 -12.74 -7.44 9.85
C ILE A 114 -13.13 -8.30 11.06
N PRO A 115 -14.00 -9.31 10.88
CA PRO A 115 -14.44 -10.17 11.97
C PRO A 115 -13.27 -10.93 12.63
N GLN A 116 -13.43 -11.31 13.90
CA GLN A 116 -12.38 -12.08 14.59
C GLN A 116 -12.17 -13.48 13.98
N LYS A 117 -13.22 -14.07 13.42
CA LYS A 117 -13.18 -15.38 12.77
C LYS A 117 -13.27 -15.23 11.25
N PRO A 118 -12.51 -16.02 10.48
CA PRO A 118 -12.60 -16.01 9.02
C PRO A 118 -13.98 -16.51 8.56
N PRO A 119 -14.53 -15.95 7.46
CA PRO A 119 -15.67 -16.53 6.75
C PRO A 119 -15.38 -17.97 6.27
N SER A 120 -16.42 -18.78 6.09
CA SER A 120 -16.30 -20.23 5.88
C SER A 120 -15.58 -20.61 4.57
N VAL A 121 -15.97 -20.05 3.42
CA VAL A 121 -15.41 -20.39 2.10
C VAL A 121 -15.53 -19.24 1.09
N GLY A 122 -14.73 -19.33 0.02
CA GLY A 122 -14.87 -18.50 -1.18
C GLY A 122 -14.20 -17.12 -1.08
N PHE A 123 -14.65 -16.19 -1.92
CA PHE A 123 -14.07 -14.86 -2.05
C PHE A 123 -13.92 -14.12 -0.71
N TRP A 124 -14.93 -14.21 0.16
CA TRP A 124 -14.92 -13.54 1.46
C TRP A 124 -13.79 -14.03 2.37
N ARG A 125 -13.48 -15.32 2.33
CA ARG A 125 -12.37 -15.90 3.09
C ARG A 125 -11.03 -15.42 2.56
N ILE A 126 -10.87 -15.35 1.23
CA ILE A 126 -9.67 -14.82 0.58
C ILE A 126 -9.46 -13.34 0.96
N SER A 127 -10.48 -12.51 0.76
CA SER A 127 -10.46 -11.08 1.10
C SER A 127 -10.18 -10.85 2.57
N TYR A 128 -10.76 -11.68 3.46
CA TYR A 128 -10.46 -11.65 4.89
C TYR A 128 -8.96 -11.76 5.18
N TYR A 129 -8.28 -12.75 4.60
CA TYR A 129 -6.84 -12.94 4.85
C TYR A 129 -5.99 -11.84 4.21
N ILE A 130 -6.39 -11.31 3.06
CA ILE A 130 -5.71 -10.17 2.43
C ILE A 130 -5.82 -8.93 3.32
N CYS A 131 -7.02 -8.58 3.78
CA CYS A 131 -7.26 -7.45 4.68
C CYS A 131 -6.56 -7.65 6.03
N LYS A 132 -6.56 -8.87 6.58
CA LYS A 132 -5.85 -9.19 7.82
C LYS A 132 -4.36 -8.92 7.70
N LYS A 133 -3.72 -9.41 6.63
CA LYS A 133 -2.29 -9.17 6.36
C LYS A 133 -1.99 -7.70 6.16
N TRP A 134 -2.85 -6.99 5.44
CA TRP A 134 -2.72 -5.54 5.31
C TRP A 134 -2.80 -4.83 6.67
N ASN A 135 -3.76 -5.17 7.52
CA ASN A 135 -3.84 -4.60 8.86
C ASN A 135 -2.57 -4.91 9.68
N ASP A 136 -2.04 -6.13 9.56
CA ASP A 136 -0.82 -6.57 10.24
C ASP A 136 0.42 -5.77 9.79
N GLU A 137 0.48 -5.26 8.55
CA GLU A 137 1.56 -4.37 8.09
C GLU A 137 1.66 -3.07 8.90
N PHE A 138 0.55 -2.66 9.51
CA PHE A 138 0.37 -1.34 10.11
C PHE A 138 0.12 -1.38 11.62
N LYS A 139 0.18 -2.59 12.23
CA LYS A 139 0.18 -2.76 13.67
C LYS A 139 1.48 -2.20 14.28
N PRO A 140 1.40 -1.56 15.46
CA PRO A 140 2.57 -1.11 16.20
C PRO A 140 3.43 -2.28 16.70
#